data_AF-I1Q0X6-F1
#
_entry.id   AF-I1Q0X6-F1
#
_cell.length_a   1.000
_cell.length_b   1.000
_cell.length_c   1.000
_cell.angle_alpha   90.00
_cell.angle_beta   90.00
_cell.angle_gamma   90.00
#
_symmetry.space_group_name_H-M   'P 1'
#
loop_
_entity.id
_entity.type
_entity.pdbx_description
1 polymer ?
#
loop_
_entity_poly.entity_id
_entity_poly.type
_entity_poly.pdbx_seq_one_letter_code
_entity_poly.pdbx_strand_id
1 'polypeptide(L)'
;MEGSEEHGETSKAPLSRGVSKGVSILDVILRFVAIIGTLASAIAMGTTNQTLPFFTQFIRFKAQYSDLPTLTFFVVANSIVCAYLILSLPLSIVHVIRSRAKYSRLILIFFDAAMLALVTAGASAAAAIVYLAHKGNARANWLAICQQFDSFCERISGSLIGSFAAMVVLVLLIFLSAIALARR
;
A
#
# COMPACT_ATOMS: atom_id res chain seq x y z
N MET A 1 -38.68 32.70 -49.41
CA MET A 1 -38.90 33.11 -48.01
C MET A 1 -38.22 32.06 -47.16
N GLU A 2 -36.95 32.29 -46.86
CA GLU A 2 -36.52 33.02 -45.64
C GLU A 2 -36.75 32.14 -44.41
N GLY A 3 -35.77 31.81 -43.58
CA GLY A 3 -34.39 32.24 -43.44
C GLY A 3 -33.94 31.94 -42.00
N SER A 4 -32.63 31.66 -41.84
CA SER A 4 -31.75 31.79 -40.66
C SER A 4 -32.13 31.14 -39.31
N GLU A 5 -31.27 30.26 -38.74
CA GLU A 5 -30.10 30.55 -37.85
C GLU A 5 -30.57 31.08 -36.47
N GLU A 6 -30.16 30.57 -35.30
CA GLU A 6 -28.80 30.37 -34.75
C GLU A 6 -28.83 29.29 -33.65
N HIS A 7 -27.84 28.40 -33.56
CA HIS A 7 -26.57 28.52 -32.83
C HIS A 7 -26.71 28.45 -31.30
N GLY A 8 -26.06 27.44 -30.71
CA GLY A 8 -26.07 27.16 -29.27
C GLY A 8 -25.15 26.01 -28.92
N GLU A 9 -23.89 26.12 -29.31
CA GLU A 9 -22.79 25.27 -28.82
C GLU A 9 -22.79 25.20 -27.29
N THR A 10 -22.83 23.99 -26.73
CA THR A 10 -22.05 23.68 -25.54
C THR A 10 -21.02 22.62 -25.88
N SER A 11 -19.98 23.07 -26.57
CA SER A 11 -18.72 22.36 -26.73
C SER A 11 -18.09 22.15 -25.33
N LYS A 12 -18.30 20.98 -24.72
CA LYS A 12 -17.56 20.50 -23.53
C LYS A 12 -16.47 19.49 -23.89
N ALA A 13 -15.83 19.60 -25.06
CA ALA A 13 -14.82 18.63 -25.49
C ALA A 13 -13.70 19.28 -26.31
N PRO A 14 -12.61 19.70 -25.64
CA PRO A 14 -11.37 18.91 -25.75
C PRO A 14 -10.63 18.68 -24.42
N LEU A 15 -10.89 19.52 -23.40
CA LEU A 15 -10.15 19.49 -22.12
C LEU A 15 -10.48 18.26 -21.27
N SER A 16 -11.75 17.84 -21.25
CA SER A 16 -12.26 16.70 -20.47
C SER A 16 -11.67 15.35 -20.90
N ARG A 17 -11.37 15.19 -22.20
CA ARG A 17 -10.82 13.94 -22.77
C ARG A 17 -9.32 13.77 -22.47
N GLY A 18 -8.57 14.86 -22.34
CA GLY A 18 -7.16 14.84 -21.93
C GLY A 18 -7.00 14.54 -20.43
N VAL A 19 -7.82 15.17 -19.59
CA VAL A 19 -7.80 14.99 -18.13
C VAL A 19 -8.15 13.55 -17.72
N SER A 20 -9.13 12.92 -18.37
CA SER A 20 -9.52 11.53 -18.05
C SER A 20 -8.44 10.50 -18.41
N LYS A 21 -7.70 10.72 -19.50
CA LYS A 21 -6.54 9.89 -19.87
C LYS A 21 -5.38 10.06 -18.88
N GLY A 22 -5.06 11.30 -18.50
CA GLY A 22 -4.01 11.58 -17.52
C GLY A 22 -4.26 10.93 -16.16
N VAL A 23 -5.50 11.01 -15.65
CA VAL A 23 -5.89 10.36 -14.39
C VAL A 23 -5.77 8.83 -14.48
N SER A 24 -6.11 8.23 -15.63
CA SER A 24 -5.98 6.78 -15.82
C SER A 24 -4.53 6.33 -15.87
N ILE A 25 -3.65 7.10 -16.50
CA ILE A 25 -2.21 6.80 -16.55
C ILE A 25 -1.61 6.92 -15.14
N LEU A 26 -1.97 7.99 -14.43
CA LEU A 26 -1.52 8.21 -13.05
C LEU A 26 -1.99 7.11 -12.10
N ASP A 27 -3.25 6.66 -12.20
CA ASP A 27 -3.78 5.52 -11.44
C ASP A 27 -2.95 4.25 -11.66
N VAL A 28 -2.63 3.92 -12.92
CA VAL A 28 -1.82 2.75 -13.26
C VAL A 28 -0.39 2.85 -12.71
N ILE A 29 0.25 4.02 -12.84
CA ILE A 29 1.61 4.24 -12.31
C ILE A 29 1.61 4.10 -10.79
N LEU A 30 0.67 4.73 -10.09
CA LEU A 30 0.56 4.66 -8.63
C LEU A 30 0.31 3.22 -8.17
N ARG A 31 -0.57 2.47 -8.83
CA ARG A 31 -0.80 1.05 -8.53
C ARG A 31 0.47 0.22 -8.72
N PHE A 32 1.23 0.47 -9.79
CA PHE A 32 2.49 -0.23 -10.03
C PHE A 32 3.54 0.08 -8.96
N VAL A 33 3.68 1.34 -8.55
CA VAL A 33 4.56 1.75 -7.45
C VAL A 33 4.14 1.08 -6.14
N ALA A 34 2.84 1.02 -5.84
CA ALA A 34 2.34 0.34 -4.65
C ALA A 34 2.60 -1.18 -4.67
N ILE A 35 2.48 -1.84 -5.83
CA ILE A 35 2.84 -3.26 -6.00
C ILE A 35 4.31 -3.47 -5.66
N ILE A 36 5.20 -2.67 -6.26
CA ILE A 36 6.64 -2.78 -5.98
C ILE A 36 6.93 -2.52 -4.50
N GLY A 37 6.32 -1.48 -3.92
CA GLY A 37 6.50 -1.15 -2.51
C GLY A 37 6.07 -2.28 -1.57
N THR A 38 4.86 -2.81 -1.74
CA THR A 38 4.34 -3.91 -0.91
C THR A 38 5.09 -5.22 -1.13
N LEU A 39 5.44 -5.55 -2.38
CA LEU A 39 6.21 -6.74 -2.72
C LEU A 39 7.64 -6.66 -2.16
N ALA A 40 8.34 -5.55 -2.38
CA ALA A 40 9.68 -5.34 -1.84
C ALA A 40 9.66 -5.37 -0.31
N SER A 41 8.63 -4.83 0.33
CA SER A 41 8.46 -4.88 1.78
C SER A 41 8.28 -6.31 2.28
N ALA A 42 7.35 -7.05 1.66
CA ALA A 42 7.08 -8.45 2.01
C ALA A 42 8.30 -9.35 1.78
N ILE A 43 9.01 -9.17 0.67
CA ILE A 43 10.24 -9.90 0.37
C ILE A 43 11.36 -9.49 1.34
N ALA A 44 11.60 -8.20 1.57
CA ALA A 44 12.64 -7.75 2.49
C ALA A 44 12.42 -8.30 3.91
N MET A 45 11.18 -8.30 4.39
CA MET A 45 10.85 -8.87 5.70
C MET A 45 10.89 -10.41 5.68
N GLY A 46 10.31 -11.06 4.67
CA GLY A 46 10.21 -12.52 4.57
C GLY A 46 11.53 -13.23 4.19
N THR A 47 12.42 -12.55 3.47
CA THR A 47 13.79 -13.03 3.20
C THR A 47 14.76 -12.68 4.30
N THR A 48 14.32 -11.93 5.32
CA THR A 48 15.04 -11.80 6.58
C THR A 48 14.80 -13.06 7.42
N ASN A 49 15.21 -14.20 6.88
CA ASN A 49 15.25 -15.51 7.55
C ASN A 49 16.50 -15.60 8.45
N GLN A 50 16.76 -14.56 9.24
CA GLN A 50 17.80 -14.60 10.25
C GLN A 50 17.15 -14.97 11.57
N THR A 51 17.44 -16.20 11.99
CA THR A 51 17.22 -16.74 13.32
C THR A 51 17.46 -15.66 14.36
N LEU A 52 16.43 -15.20 15.08
CA LEU A 52 16.62 -14.40 16.28
C LEU A 52 17.20 -15.37 17.32
N PRO A 53 18.47 -15.22 17.75
CA PRO A 53 18.94 -15.90 18.93
C PRO A 53 18.42 -15.06 20.09
N PHE A 54 17.14 -15.22 20.42
CA PHE A 54 16.59 -14.56 21.59
C PHE A 54 17.19 -15.30 22.79
N PHE A 55 18.15 -14.62 23.41
CA PHE A 55 18.85 -14.93 24.65
C PHE A 55 20.15 -15.75 24.55
N THR A 56 21.20 -15.15 25.10
CA THR A 56 22.53 -15.68 25.38
C THR A 56 22.49 -16.93 26.27
N GLN A 57 23.40 -17.89 26.01
CA GLN A 57 23.95 -19.04 26.77
C GLN A 57 23.10 -19.85 27.79
N PHE A 58 21.99 -19.35 28.34
CA PHE A 58 21.17 -20.04 29.36
C PHE A 58 19.71 -20.27 28.96
N ILE A 59 19.20 -19.61 27.92
CA ILE A 59 17.84 -19.85 27.40
C ILE A 59 17.87 -19.76 25.87
N ARG A 60 17.57 -20.87 25.18
CA ARG A 60 17.69 -21.01 23.73
C ARG A 60 16.33 -20.73 23.06
N PHE A 61 15.93 -19.46 22.89
CA PHE A 61 14.77 -19.13 22.06
C PHE A 61 15.21 -18.84 20.63
N LYS A 62 14.89 -19.77 19.73
CA LYS A 62 15.03 -19.63 18.28
C LYS A 62 13.80 -18.87 17.80
N ALA A 63 13.85 -17.54 17.70
CA ALA A 63 12.71 -16.79 17.20
C ALA A 63 12.85 -16.58 15.67
N GLN A 64 11.98 -17.22 14.91
CA GLN A 64 11.74 -16.94 13.51
C GLN A 64 10.76 -15.78 13.38
N TYR A 65 10.69 -15.17 12.20
CA TYR A 65 9.61 -14.21 11.88
C TYR A 65 8.22 -14.80 12.15
N SER A 66 8.06 -16.14 12.03
CA SER A 66 6.86 -16.91 12.38
C SER A 66 6.49 -16.92 13.86
N ASP A 67 7.42 -16.60 14.75
CA ASP A 67 7.20 -16.60 16.20
C ASP A 67 6.74 -15.23 16.72
N LEU A 68 6.91 -14.17 15.92
CA LEU A 68 6.42 -12.83 16.21
C LEU A 68 5.15 -12.57 15.37
N PRO A 69 3.95 -12.73 15.96
CA PRO A 69 2.69 -12.65 15.21
C PRO A 69 2.47 -11.29 14.52
N THR A 70 3.14 -10.24 14.99
CA THR A 70 3.11 -8.90 14.40
C THR A 70 3.88 -8.81 13.07
N LEU A 71 5.04 -9.49 12.97
CA LEU A 71 5.84 -9.50 11.75
C LEU A 71 5.24 -10.46 10.71
N THR A 72 4.69 -11.60 11.15
CA THR A 72 3.85 -12.46 10.27
C THR A 72 2.67 -11.70 9.72
N PHE A 73 1.93 -11.00 10.56
CA PHE A 73 0.82 -10.18 10.13
C PHE A 73 1.25 -9.12 9.12
N PHE A 74 2.39 -8.44 9.32
CA PHE A 74 2.92 -7.48 8.36
C PHE A 74 3.20 -8.09 6.97
N VAL A 75 3.87 -9.25 6.91
CA VAL A 75 4.19 -9.92 5.64
C VAL A 75 2.93 -10.41 4.95
N VAL A 76 2.01 -11.03 5.70
CA VAL A 76 0.72 -11.50 5.18
C VAL A 76 -0.11 -10.33 4.67
N ALA A 77 -0.22 -9.24 5.44
CA ALA A 77 -0.93 -8.03 5.05
C ALA A 77 -0.37 -7.44 3.74
N ASN A 78 0.94 -7.20 3.66
CA ASN A 78 1.57 -6.68 2.44
C ASN A 78 1.40 -7.63 1.25
N SER A 79 1.41 -8.95 1.47
CA SER A 79 1.20 -9.94 0.41
C SER A 79 -0.24 -9.92 -0.12
N ILE A 80 -1.24 -9.83 0.77
CA ILE A 80 -2.66 -9.70 0.39
C ILE A 80 -2.88 -8.41 -0.40
N VAL A 81 -2.32 -7.29 0.07
CA VAL A 81 -2.43 -5.99 -0.61
C VAL A 81 -1.76 -6.03 -1.98
N CYS A 82 -0.58 -6.64 -2.09
CA CYS A 82 0.10 -6.84 -3.37
C CYS A 82 -0.75 -7.65 -4.36
N ALA A 83 -1.31 -8.79 -3.92
CA ALA A 83 -2.18 -9.62 -4.75
C ALA A 83 -3.43 -8.85 -5.20
N TYR A 84 -4.05 -8.10 -4.28
CA TYR A 84 -5.18 -7.24 -4.59
C TYR A 84 -4.82 -6.18 -5.63
N LEU A 85 -3.69 -5.48 -5.49
CA LEU A 85 -3.26 -4.44 -6.42
C LEU A 85 -3.02 -5.00 -7.83
N ILE A 86 -2.43 -6.19 -7.94
CA ILE A 86 -2.24 -6.89 -9.22
C ILE A 86 -3.59 -7.22 -9.86
N LEU A 87 -4.53 -7.77 -9.10
CA LEU A 87 -5.87 -8.14 -9.61
C LEU A 87 -6.71 -6.91 -9.99
N SER A 88 -6.56 -5.81 -9.25
CA SER A 88 -7.35 -4.60 -9.46
C SER A 88 -6.80 -3.71 -10.58
N LEU A 89 -5.55 -3.91 -11.03
CA LEU A 89 -4.91 -3.20 -12.14
C LEU A 89 -5.65 -3.38 -13.50
N PRO A 90 -5.90 -4.60 -14.00
CA PRO A 90 -6.68 -4.80 -15.22
C PRO A 90 -8.15 -4.39 -15.06
N LEU A 91 -8.72 -4.59 -13.86
CA LEU A 91 -10.10 -4.20 -13.56
C LEU A 91 -10.27 -2.68 -13.63
N SER A 92 -9.33 -1.89 -13.08
CA SER A 92 -9.38 -0.41 -13.16
C SER A 92 -9.41 0.06 -14.62
N ILE A 93 -8.53 -0.49 -15.46
CA ILE A 93 -8.42 -0.13 -16.89
C ILE A 93 -9.71 -0.43 -17.64
N VAL A 94 -10.27 -1.64 -17.46
CA VAL A 94 -11.53 -2.04 -18.12
C VAL A 94 -12.69 -1.15 -17.70
N HIS A 95 -12.78 -0.78 -16.42
CA HIS A 95 -13.85 0.07 -15.91
C HIS A 95 -13.72 1.54 -16.35
N VAL A 96 -12.50 2.06 -16.52
CA VAL A 96 -12.27 3.41 -17.07
C VAL A 96 -12.70 3.49 -18.53
N ILE A 97 -12.37 2.47 -19.33
CA ILE A 97 -12.73 2.41 -20.76
C ILE A 97 -14.24 2.23 -20.92
N ARG A 98 -14.85 1.36 -20.12
CA ARG A 98 -16.29 1.05 -20.17
C ARG A 98 -17.04 1.99 -19.24
N SER A 99 -17.28 3.22 -19.71
CA SER A 99 -17.82 4.42 -19.02
C SER A 99 -19.11 4.31 -18.14
N ARG A 100 -19.58 3.13 -17.76
CA ARG A 100 -20.95 2.87 -17.27
C ARG A 100 -21.11 2.35 -15.83
N ALA A 101 -20.15 2.53 -14.92
CA ALA A 101 -20.34 2.02 -13.56
C ALA A 101 -19.84 2.95 -12.45
N LYS A 102 -20.65 3.95 -12.06
CA LYS A 102 -20.48 4.69 -10.79
C LYS A 102 -20.35 3.71 -9.60
N TYR A 103 -21.14 2.63 -9.63
CA TYR A 103 -21.08 1.54 -8.65
C TYR A 103 -19.74 0.79 -8.62
N SER A 104 -19.13 0.50 -9.77
CA SER A 104 -17.85 -0.21 -9.79
C SER A 104 -16.72 0.63 -9.18
N ARG A 105 -16.70 1.94 -9.46
CA ARG A 105 -15.72 2.84 -8.85
C ARG A 105 -15.90 2.96 -7.33
N LEU A 106 -17.14 2.98 -6.84
CA LEU A 106 -17.42 2.93 -5.40
C LEU A 106 -16.92 1.63 -4.76
N ILE A 107 -17.16 0.48 -5.40
CA ILE A 107 -16.65 -0.82 -4.93
C ILE A 107 -15.12 -0.81 -4.87
N LEU A 108 -14.46 -0.31 -5.92
CA LEU A 108 -13.00 -0.22 -5.97
C LEU A 108 -12.46 0.68 -4.84
N ILE A 109 -13.05 1.85 -4.60
CA ILE A 109 -12.68 2.73 -3.49
C ILE A 109 -12.85 2.03 -2.14
N PHE A 110 -13.93 1.27 -1.95
CA PHE A 110 -14.17 0.52 -0.72
C PHE A 110 -13.09 -0.54 -0.49
N PHE A 111 -12.75 -1.31 -1.51
CA PHE A 111 -11.67 -2.30 -1.41
C PHE A 111 -10.29 -1.65 -1.22
N ASP A 112 -9.97 -0.57 -1.94
CA ASP A 112 -8.72 0.20 -1.75
C ASP A 112 -8.63 0.72 -0.30
N ALA A 113 -9.73 1.20 0.28
CA ALA A 113 -9.79 1.65 1.68
C ALA A 113 -9.62 0.49 2.68
N ALA A 114 -10.20 -0.68 2.41
CA ALA A 114 -10.00 -1.87 3.23
C ALA A 114 -8.53 -2.33 3.21
N MET A 115 -7.89 -2.30 2.04
CA MET A 115 -6.47 -2.62 1.89
C MET A 115 -5.57 -1.59 2.55
N LEU A 116 -5.92 -0.31 2.48
CA LEU A 116 -5.24 0.76 3.21
C LEU A 116 -5.29 0.50 4.73
N ALA A 117 -6.46 0.14 5.27
CA ALA A 117 -6.60 -0.17 6.68
C ALA A 117 -5.73 -1.38 7.06
N LEU A 118 -5.72 -2.43 6.23
CA LEU A 118 -4.92 -3.63 6.45
C LEU A 118 -3.41 -3.34 6.47
N VAL A 119 -2.89 -2.62 5.48
CA VAL A 119 -1.46 -2.26 5.44
C VAL A 119 -1.08 -1.33 6.58
N THR A 120 -1.94 -0.37 6.93
CA THR A 120 -1.69 0.58 8.02
C THR A 120 -1.62 -0.15 9.36
N ALA A 121 -2.52 -1.08 9.62
CA ALA A 121 -2.51 -1.90 10.82
C ALA A 121 -1.22 -2.74 10.90
N GLY A 122 -0.86 -3.41 9.81
CA GLY A 122 0.36 -4.24 9.74
C GLY A 122 1.63 -3.42 9.92
N ALA A 123 1.77 -2.33 9.19
CA ALA A 123 2.92 -1.42 9.26
C ALA A 123 3.08 -0.80 10.65
N SER A 124 1.98 -0.37 11.28
CA SER A 124 2.00 0.23 12.62
C SER A 124 2.40 -0.78 13.69
N ALA A 125 1.87 -2.00 13.62
CA ALA A 125 2.24 -3.07 14.54
C ALA A 125 3.72 -3.45 14.40
N ALA A 126 4.21 -3.60 13.16
CA ALA A 126 5.62 -3.89 12.91
C ALA A 126 6.53 -2.73 13.35
N ALA A 127 6.12 -1.47 13.13
CA ALA A 127 6.87 -0.29 13.58
C ALA A 127 7.04 -0.24 15.10
N ALA A 128 6.01 -0.63 15.88
CA ALA A 128 6.12 -0.71 17.33
C ALA A 128 7.16 -1.74 17.80
N ILE A 129 7.23 -2.89 17.13
CA ILE A 129 8.23 -3.93 17.43
C ILE A 129 9.64 -3.46 17.04
N VAL A 130 9.80 -2.81 15.89
CA VAL A 130 11.09 -2.24 15.46
C VAL A 130 11.55 -1.15 16.43
N TYR A 131 10.64 -0.32 16.90
CA TYR A 131 10.93 0.68 17.91
C TYR A 131 11.47 0.04 19.20
N LEU A 132 10.81 -1.02 19.69
CA LEU A 132 11.29 -1.79 20.85
C LEU A 132 12.64 -2.46 20.57
N ALA A 133 12.89 -2.92 19.35
CA ALA A 133 14.17 -3.52 18.97
C ALA A 133 15.33 -2.49 18.97
N HIS A 134 15.05 -1.23 18.62
CA HIS A 134 16.04 -0.14 18.66
C HIS A 134 16.26 0.44 20.05
N LYS A 135 15.19 0.75 20.78
CA LYS A 135 15.23 1.48 22.06
C LYS A 135 15.26 0.57 23.28
N GLY A 136 14.69 -0.64 23.18
CA GLY A 136 14.37 -1.48 24.33
C GLY A 136 13.28 -0.87 25.23
N ASN A 137 12.85 -1.61 26.24
CA ASN A 137 11.99 -1.13 27.31
C ASN A 137 12.26 -1.91 28.60
N ALA A 138 12.90 -1.27 29.57
CA ALA A 138 13.24 -1.89 30.86
C ALA A 138 12.00 -2.38 31.64
N ARG A 139 10.87 -1.66 31.54
CA ARG A 139 9.62 -2.05 32.23
C ARG A 139 9.00 -3.34 31.70
N ALA A 140 9.19 -3.62 30.41
CA ALA A 140 8.73 -4.86 29.78
C ALA A 140 9.85 -5.91 29.67
N ASN A 141 11.00 -5.67 30.32
CA ASN A 141 12.21 -6.49 30.19
C ASN A 141 12.64 -6.75 28.73
N TRP A 142 12.38 -5.78 27.85
CA TRP A 142 12.70 -5.87 26.43
C TRP A 142 14.05 -5.22 26.16
N LEU A 143 15.02 -6.00 25.69
CA LEU A 143 16.38 -5.52 25.41
C LEU A 143 16.46 -4.88 24.02
N ALA A 144 17.34 -3.89 23.86
CA ALA A 144 17.63 -3.30 22.55
C ALA A 144 18.53 -4.25 21.75
N ILE A 145 17.96 -4.93 20.75
CA ILE A 145 18.63 -5.97 19.95
C ILE A 145 19.40 -5.37 18.78
N CYS A 146 18.93 -4.23 18.24
CA CYS A 146 19.52 -3.64 17.05
C CYS A 146 20.95 -3.11 17.25
N GLN A 147 21.41 -2.90 18.50
CA GLN A 147 22.81 -2.52 18.78
C GLN A 147 23.82 -3.62 18.43
N GLN A 148 23.38 -4.88 18.31
CA GLN A 148 24.25 -6.02 18.04
C GLN A 148 24.05 -6.63 16.65
N PHE A 149 22.99 -6.22 15.92
CA PHE A 149 22.60 -6.78 14.63
C PHE A 149 22.14 -5.68 13.66
N ASP A 150 23.09 -4.85 13.23
CA ASP A 150 22.79 -3.68 12.38
C ASP A 150 22.16 -4.05 11.04
N SER A 151 22.69 -5.06 10.34
CA SER A 151 22.21 -5.44 9.00
C SER A 151 20.77 -5.99 8.98
N PHE A 152 20.35 -6.63 10.07
CA PHE A 152 18.97 -7.09 10.26
C PHE A 152 18.05 -5.91 10.52
N CYS A 153 18.46 -5.01 11.41
CA CYS A 153 17.66 -3.84 11.78
C CYS A 153 17.49 -2.88 10.60
N GLU A 154 18.53 -2.75 9.76
CA GLU A 154 18.48 -2.01 8.50
C GLU A 154 17.46 -2.61 7.53
N ARG A 155 17.46 -3.94 7.35
CA ARG A 155 16.49 -4.63 6.48
C ARG A 155 15.05 -4.50 6.94
N ILE A 156 14.78 -4.67 8.24
CA ILE A 156 13.42 -4.55 8.78
C ILE A 156 12.93 -3.10 8.69
N SER A 157 13.79 -2.14 9.03
CA SER A 157 13.46 -0.72 8.90
C SER A 157 13.25 -0.33 7.44
N GLY A 158 14.07 -0.84 6.52
CA GLY A 158 13.90 -0.66 5.07
C GLY A 158 12.58 -1.23 4.55
N SER A 159 12.18 -2.40 5.03
CA SER A 159 10.89 -3.01 4.70
C SER A 159 9.70 -2.15 5.18
N LEU A 160 9.79 -1.54 6.36
CA LEU A 160 8.75 -0.61 6.84
C LEU A 160 8.59 0.59 5.91
N ILE A 161 9.69 1.16 5.42
CA ILE A 161 9.65 2.32 4.52
C ILE A 161 8.84 2.00 3.26
N GLY A 162 9.04 0.83 2.65
CA GLY A 162 8.27 0.41 1.48
C GLY A 162 6.77 0.26 1.77
N SER A 163 6.42 -0.23 2.96
CA SER A 163 5.01 -0.43 3.36
C SER A 163 4.32 0.89 3.68
N PHE A 164 5.00 1.82 4.36
CA PHE A 164 4.51 3.18 4.58
C PHE A 164 4.40 3.98 3.27
N ALA A 165 5.35 3.81 2.35
CA ALA A 165 5.23 4.40 1.01
C ALA A 165 4.00 3.87 0.27
N ALA A 166 3.75 2.55 0.31
CA ALA A 166 2.55 1.95 -0.27
C ALA A 166 1.26 2.46 0.38
N MET A 167 1.24 2.67 1.70
CA MET A 167 0.11 3.29 2.41
C MET A 167 -0.18 4.70 1.87
N VAL A 168 0.84 5.56 1.72
CA VAL A 168 0.68 6.91 1.16
C VAL A 168 0.15 6.85 -0.29
N VAL A 169 0.66 5.91 -1.09
CA VAL A 169 0.20 5.73 -2.47
C VAL A 169 -1.25 5.26 -2.54
N LEU A 170 -1.68 4.34 -1.67
CA LEU A 170 -3.09 3.93 -1.56
C LEU A 170 -4.00 5.10 -1.18
N VAL A 171 -3.56 5.96 -0.25
CA VAL A 171 -4.29 7.19 0.09
C VAL A 171 -4.46 8.08 -1.14
N LEU A 172 -3.39 8.30 -1.91
CA LEU A 172 -3.45 9.09 -3.15
C LEU A 172 -4.39 8.45 -4.19
N LEU A 173 -4.37 7.13 -4.35
CA LEU A 173 -5.28 6.41 -5.24
C LEU A 173 -6.75 6.60 -4.86
N ILE A 174 -7.07 6.53 -3.57
CA ILE A 174 -8.43 6.75 -3.05
C ILE A 174 -8.87 8.19 -3.35
N PHE A 175 -8.02 9.19 -3.08
CA PHE A 175 -8.33 10.59 -3.38
C PHE A 175 -8.53 10.84 -4.87
N LEU A 176 -7.65 10.33 -5.73
CA LEU A 176 -7.79 10.46 -7.18
C LEU A 176 -9.08 9.83 -7.67
N SER A 177 -9.43 8.65 -7.14
CA SER A 177 -10.67 7.95 -7.47
C SER A 177 -11.91 8.72 -7.01
N ALA A 178 -11.89 9.27 -5.79
CA ALA A 178 -12.96 10.09 -5.25
C ALA A 178 -13.15 11.39 -6.04
N ILE A 179 -12.05 12.10 -6.36
CA ILE A 179 -12.08 13.31 -7.19
C ILE A 179 -12.62 12.99 -8.59
N ALA A 180 -12.18 11.89 -9.19
CA ALA A 180 -12.64 11.49 -10.51
C ALA A 180 -14.11 11.00 -10.50
N LEU A 181 -14.64 10.56 -9.36
CA LEU A 181 -16.07 10.30 -9.15
C LEU A 181 -16.85 11.62 -9.00
N ALA A 182 -16.33 12.58 -8.23
CA ALA A 182 -16.97 13.88 -8.00
C ALA A 182 -17.02 14.78 -9.24
N ARG A 183 -16.06 14.66 -10.16
CA ARG A 183 -16.05 15.43 -11.43
C ARG A 183 -17.02 14.91 -12.51
N ARG A 184 -17.72 13.79 -12.28
CA ARG A 184 -18.66 13.15 -13.24
C ARG A 184 -20.11 13.33 -12.83
#